data_AF-A0A059X3K0-F1
#
_entry.id   AF-A0A059X3K0-F1
#
_cell.length_a   1.000
_cell.length_b   1.000
_cell.length_c   1.000
_cell.angle_alpha   90.00
_cell.angle_beta   90.00
_cell.angle_gamma   90.00
#
_symmetry.space_group_name_H-M   'P 1'
#
loop_
_entity.id
_entity.type
_entity.pdbx_description
1 polymer ?
#
loop_
_entity_poly.entity_id
_entity_poly.type
_entity_poly.pdbx_seq_one_letter_code
_entity_poly.pdbx_strand_id
1 'polypeptide(L)'
;MLGTEIKYPFIPQGERILYVDEHDKFMSEAKKYAEGHSLDKVMPTGSVIVKDGSVIGWGANGSEYHDKYACERVKRGIPTGEGYELCEGCHPKNHSEPRAIADALKNHSAADLKTAELYLWGHWWA
;
A
#
# COMPACT_ATOMS: atom_id res chain seq x y z
N MET A 1 17.53 -1.78 -11.90
CA MET A 1 16.94 -3.02 -11.37
C MET A 1 16.30 -3.81 -12.51
N LEU A 2 16.40 -5.13 -12.49
CA LEU A 2 15.86 -6.03 -13.52
C LEU A 2 14.48 -6.53 -13.03
N GLY A 3 13.45 -5.73 -13.20
CA GLY A 3 12.06 -6.17 -13.01
C GLY A 3 11.47 -6.69 -14.32
N THR A 4 10.46 -7.56 -14.23
CA THR A 4 9.69 -7.96 -15.40
C THR A 4 8.48 -7.04 -15.55
N GLU A 5 8.35 -6.45 -16.73
CA GLU A 5 7.21 -5.60 -17.08
C GLU A 5 6.06 -6.45 -17.62
N ILE A 6 4.84 -6.20 -17.13
CA ILE A 6 3.60 -6.80 -17.64
C ILE A 6 2.82 -5.73 -18.40
N LYS A 7 2.29 -6.07 -19.57
CA LYS A 7 1.41 -5.17 -20.34
C LYS A 7 0.01 -5.16 -19.73
N TYR A 8 -0.25 -4.15 -18.91
CA TYR A 8 -1.60 -3.90 -18.40
C TYR A 8 -2.44 -3.13 -19.42
N PRO A 9 -3.76 -3.38 -19.47
CA PRO A 9 -4.65 -2.70 -20.42
C PRO A 9 -4.77 -1.19 -20.16
N PHE A 10 -4.53 -0.76 -18.91
CA PHE A 10 -4.67 0.64 -18.50
C PHE A 10 -3.54 1.02 -17.52
N ILE A 11 -2.46 1.59 -18.07
CA ILE A 11 -1.41 2.28 -17.31
C ILE A 11 -1.27 3.69 -17.92
N PRO A 12 -1.21 4.76 -17.11
CA PRO A 12 -0.97 6.10 -17.63
C PRO A 12 0.32 6.17 -18.45
N GLN A 13 0.33 6.98 -19.51
CA GLN A 13 1.47 7.08 -20.40
C GLN A 13 2.75 7.47 -19.63
N GLY A 14 3.80 6.65 -19.76
CA GLY A 14 5.10 6.87 -19.11
C GLY A 14 5.23 6.22 -17.73
N GLU A 15 4.13 5.72 -17.15
CA GLU A 15 4.16 4.95 -15.92
C GLU A 15 4.43 3.47 -16.20
N ARG A 16 4.92 2.77 -15.17
CA ARG A 16 5.23 1.33 -15.25
C ARG A 16 4.98 0.65 -13.92
N ILE A 17 4.52 -0.59 -13.99
CA ILE A 17 4.44 -1.50 -12.84
C ILE A 17 5.43 -2.63 -13.13
N LEU A 18 6.39 -2.81 -12.24
CA LEU A 18 7.42 -3.84 -12.36
C LEU A 18 7.22 -4.88 -11.26
N TYR A 19 7.36 -6.14 -11.64
CA TYR A 19 7.48 -7.23 -10.67
C TYR A 19 8.95 -7.45 -10.34
N VAL A 20 9.26 -7.40 -9.06
CA VAL A 20 10.60 -7.66 -8.50
C VAL A 20 10.58 -8.93 -7.68
N ASP A 21 11.76 -9.52 -7.48
CA ASP A 21 11.95 -10.70 -6.64
C ASP A 21 11.58 -10.39 -5.18
N GLU A 22 11.09 -11.38 -4.43
CA GLU A 22 10.76 -11.21 -3.01
C GLU A 22 11.99 -10.86 -2.16
N HIS A 23 13.19 -11.26 -2.61
CA HIS A 23 14.48 -10.95 -2.00
C HIS A 23 15.07 -9.61 -2.47
N ASP A 24 14.38 -8.85 -3.34
CA ASP A 24 14.75 -7.46 -3.56
C ASP A 24 14.73 -6.71 -2.22
N LYS A 25 15.80 -5.94 -1.96
CA LYS A 25 15.99 -5.30 -0.64
C LYS A 25 14.84 -4.38 -0.24
N PHE A 26 14.17 -3.72 -1.19
CA PHE A 26 13.06 -2.82 -0.89
C PHE A 26 11.74 -3.57 -0.78
N MET A 27 11.54 -4.63 -1.57
CA MET A 27 10.40 -5.54 -1.41
C MET A 27 10.44 -6.26 -0.06
N SER A 28 11.62 -6.75 0.34
CA SER A 28 11.87 -7.34 1.66
C SER A 28 11.62 -6.35 2.80
N GLU A 29 11.97 -5.08 2.63
CA GLU A 29 11.68 -4.04 3.63
C GLU A 29 10.17 -3.76 3.74
N ALA A 30 9.45 -3.69 2.62
CA ALA A 30 7.99 -3.55 2.62
C ALA A 30 7.31 -4.72 3.33
N LYS A 31 7.75 -5.96 3.06
CA LYS A 31 7.28 -7.17 3.75
C LYS A 31 7.49 -7.10 5.25
N LYS A 32 8.73 -6.81 5.67
CA LYS A 32 9.08 -6.69 7.09
C LYS A 32 8.24 -5.62 7.80
N TYR A 33 7.99 -4.49 7.12
CA TYR A 33 7.16 -3.43 7.68
C TYR A 33 5.70 -3.89 7.84
N ALA A 34 5.14 -4.60 6.84
CA ALA A 34 3.81 -5.19 6.91
C ALA A 34 3.68 -6.16 8.09
N GLU A 35 4.61 -7.10 8.23
CA GLU A 35 4.61 -8.11 9.30
C GLU A 35 4.67 -7.48 10.70
N GLY A 36 5.42 -6.38 10.85
CA GLY A 36 5.57 -5.68 12.13
C GLY A 36 4.45 -4.70 12.48
N HIS A 37 3.76 -4.13 11.49
CA HIS A 37 2.89 -2.96 11.70
C HIS A 37 1.48 -3.08 11.13
N SER A 38 1.20 -4.08 10.28
CA SER A 38 -0.17 -4.24 9.76
C SER A 38 -1.14 -4.63 10.87
N LEU A 39 -2.27 -3.93 10.88
CA LEU A 39 -3.40 -4.24 11.76
C LEU A 39 -4.38 -5.20 11.09
N ASP A 40 -4.28 -5.41 9.77
CA ASP A 40 -5.01 -6.47 9.09
C ASP A 40 -4.25 -7.80 9.25
N LYS A 41 -4.82 -8.72 10.03
CA LYS A 41 -4.21 -10.03 10.29
C LYS A 41 -4.53 -11.07 9.23
N VAL A 42 -5.49 -10.79 8.34
CA VAL A 42 -5.91 -11.72 7.29
C VAL A 42 -5.14 -11.44 6.01
N MET A 43 -5.00 -10.17 5.65
CA MET A 43 -4.32 -9.71 4.45
C MET A 43 -3.38 -8.54 4.79
N PRO A 44 -2.20 -8.80 5.36
CA PRO A 44 -1.24 -7.74 5.64
C PRO A 44 -0.60 -7.23 4.35
N THR A 45 -0.47 -5.91 4.24
CA THR A 45 0.20 -5.20 3.14
C THR A 45 1.12 -4.13 3.69
N GLY A 46 2.27 -3.96 3.03
CA GLY A 46 3.26 -2.95 3.35
C GLY A 46 3.72 -2.23 2.10
N SER A 47 3.99 -0.93 2.23
CA SER A 47 4.56 -0.11 1.18
C SER A 47 5.77 0.64 1.68
N VAL A 48 6.77 0.79 0.82
CA VAL A 48 7.88 1.72 1.03
C VAL A 48 8.06 2.65 -0.16
N ILE A 49 8.36 3.91 0.11
CA ILE A 49 8.73 4.90 -0.89
C ILE A 49 10.25 4.96 -0.95
N VAL A 50 10.83 4.78 -2.14
CA VAL A 50 12.26 4.75 -2.39
C VAL A 50 12.66 5.92 -3.27
N LYS A 51 13.64 6.70 -2.82
CA LYS A 51 14.22 7.79 -3.59
C LYS A 51 15.73 7.65 -3.58
N ASP A 52 16.34 7.68 -4.77
CA ASP A 52 17.78 7.59 -4.97
C ASP A 52 18.44 6.41 -4.21
N GLY A 53 17.74 5.27 -4.20
CA GLY A 53 18.19 4.03 -3.57
C GLY A 53 18.02 3.97 -2.04
N SER A 54 17.35 4.94 -1.44
CA SER A 54 17.06 5.01 -0.01
C SER A 54 15.56 5.00 0.26
N VAL A 55 15.14 4.32 1.33
CA VAL A 55 13.74 4.39 1.76
C VAL A 55 13.49 5.72 2.46
N ILE A 56 12.46 6.43 2.04
CA ILE A 56 12.07 7.74 2.56
C ILE A 56 10.70 7.75 3.24
N GLY A 57 9.92 6.67 3.15
CA GLY A 57 8.65 6.53 3.88
C GLY A 57 8.15 5.09 3.91
N TRP A 58 7.41 4.76 4.97
CA TRP A 58 6.87 3.42 5.22
C TRP A 58 5.37 3.46 5.53
N GLY A 59 4.64 2.42 5.14
CA GLY A 59 3.23 2.28 5.44
C GLY A 59 2.79 0.84 5.54
N ALA A 60 1.88 0.53 6.46
CA ALA A 60 1.22 -0.76 6.59
C ALA A 60 -0.29 -0.57 6.66
N ASN A 61 -1.04 -1.52 6.13
CA ASN A 61 -2.50 -1.43 6.06
C ASN A 61 -3.20 -1.75 7.40
N GLY A 62 -4.49 -1.43 7.44
CA GLY A 62 -5.41 -1.84 8.51
C GLY A 62 -5.71 -0.74 9.54
N SER A 63 -6.76 -0.97 10.32
CA SER A 63 -7.20 -0.09 11.41
C SER A 63 -7.86 -0.92 12.50
N GLU A 64 -7.99 -0.37 13.70
CA GLU A 64 -8.74 -1.02 14.80
C GLU A 64 -10.27 -0.92 14.62
N TYR A 65 -10.76 -0.33 13.52
CA TYR A 65 -12.18 -0.05 13.37
C TYR A 65 -13.03 -1.32 13.33
N HIS A 66 -12.59 -2.34 12.58
CA HIS A 66 -13.34 -3.59 12.47
C HIS A 66 -13.39 -4.37 13.80
N ASP A 67 -12.36 -4.28 14.63
CA ASP A 67 -12.34 -4.93 15.95
C ASP A 67 -13.31 -4.27 16.92
N LYS A 68 -13.44 -2.93 16.84
CA LYS A 68 -14.27 -2.14 17.75
C LYS A 68 -15.73 -2.06 17.31
N TYR A 69 -15.97 -1.99 16.00
CA TYR A 69 -17.28 -1.64 15.46
C TYR A 69 -17.82 -2.68 14.47
N ALA A 70 -17.04 -3.69 14.07
CA ALA A 70 -17.32 -4.55 12.93
C ALA A 70 -17.47 -3.77 11.60
N CYS A 71 -17.50 -4.48 10.48
CA CYS A 71 -17.63 -3.87 9.17
C CYS A 71 -19.08 -3.45 8.87
N GLU A 72 -19.31 -2.17 8.61
CA GLU A 72 -20.63 -1.62 8.31
C GLU A 72 -21.26 -2.22 7.03
N ARG A 73 -20.43 -2.58 6.05
CA ARG A 73 -20.89 -3.22 4.81
C ARG A 73 -21.43 -4.62 5.05
N VAL A 74 -20.72 -5.40 5.87
CA VAL A 74 -21.14 -6.76 6.24
C VAL A 74 -22.46 -6.72 7.01
N LYS A 75 -22.60 -5.81 7.98
CA LYS A 75 -23.86 -5.65 8.73
C LYS A 75 -25.06 -5.35 7.83
N ARG A 76 -24.83 -4.67 6.69
CA ARG A 76 -25.85 -4.28 5.73
C ARG A 76 -26.01 -5.26 4.56
N GLY A 77 -25.24 -6.35 4.54
CA GLY A 77 -25.27 -7.33 3.46
C GLY A 77 -24.79 -6.78 2.10
N ILE A 78 -23.92 -5.76 2.10
CA ILE A 78 -23.38 -5.16 0.87
C ILE A 78 -22.31 -6.09 0.27
N PRO A 79 -22.37 -6.41 -1.02
CA PRO A 79 -21.37 -7.25 -1.69
C PRO A 79 -19.94 -6.69 -1.65
N THR A 80 -18.96 -7.59 -1.82
CA THR A 80 -17.57 -7.20 -2.11
C THR A 80 -17.51 -6.40 -3.40
N GLY A 81 -16.64 -5.39 -3.46
CA GLY A 81 -16.54 -4.45 -4.59
C GLY A 81 -17.40 -3.19 -4.47
N GLU A 82 -18.32 -3.11 -3.49
CA GLU A 82 -19.27 -1.99 -3.36
C GLU A 82 -19.28 -1.37 -1.96
N GLY A 83 -19.57 -0.07 -1.86
CA GLY A 83 -19.88 0.62 -0.60
C GLY A 83 -18.71 0.78 0.38
N TYR A 84 -17.46 0.78 -0.09
CA TYR A 84 -16.26 0.90 0.76
C TYR A 84 -16.22 2.20 1.55
N GLU A 85 -16.77 3.28 1.00
CA GLU A 85 -16.92 4.59 1.62
C GLU A 85 -17.83 4.58 2.86
N LEU A 86 -18.68 3.57 3.01
CA LEU A 86 -19.60 3.43 4.14
C LEU A 86 -18.96 2.81 5.38
N CYS A 87 -17.74 2.29 5.27
CA CYS A 87 -17.03 1.67 6.38
C CYS A 87 -15.64 2.29 6.54
N GLU A 88 -15.43 2.97 7.67
CA GLU A 88 -14.14 3.57 8.03
C GLU A 88 -13.01 2.53 8.03
N GLY A 89 -13.27 1.30 8.49
CA GLY A 89 -12.29 0.22 8.46
C GLY A 89 -11.88 -0.24 7.06
N CYS A 90 -12.74 -0.02 6.07
CA CYS A 90 -12.47 -0.30 4.65
C CYS A 90 -11.99 0.94 3.87
N HIS A 91 -11.81 2.08 4.54
CA HIS A 91 -11.53 3.33 3.85
C HIS A 91 -10.11 3.34 3.25
N PRO A 92 -9.91 3.80 2.00
CA PRO A 92 -8.61 3.79 1.31
C PRO A 92 -7.42 4.40 2.06
N LYS A 93 -7.66 5.41 2.89
CA LYS A 93 -6.64 6.00 3.79
C LYS A 93 -5.97 4.98 4.74
N ASN A 94 -6.60 3.83 4.97
CA ASN A 94 -6.06 2.76 5.80
C ASN A 94 -5.20 1.78 5.03
N HIS A 95 -5.00 1.98 3.72
CA HIS A 95 -4.07 1.21 2.92
C HIS A 95 -2.63 1.64 3.20
N SER A 96 -1.68 0.77 2.86
CA SER A 96 -0.26 1.01 3.08
C SER A 96 0.29 2.17 2.24
N GLU A 97 -0.20 2.34 1.02
CA GLU A 97 0.30 3.27 0.00
C GLU A 97 0.12 4.73 0.43
N PRO A 98 -1.11 5.22 0.76
CA PRO A 98 -1.29 6.58 1.24
C PRO A 98 -0.58 6.83 2.57
N ARG A 99 -0.39 5.79 3.40
CA ARG A 99 0.36 5.90 4.65
C ARG A 99 1.86 6.08 4.41
N ALA A 100 2.44 5.34 3.47
CA ALA A 100 3.84 5.49 3.07
C ALA A 100 4.11 6.87 2.45
N ILE A 101 3.17 7.37 1.63
CA ILE A 101 3.21 8.74 1.11
C ILE A 101 3.16 9.76 2.25
N ALA A 102 2.21 9.63 3.18
CA ALA A 102 2.07 10.55 4.30
C ALA A 102 3.30 10.53 5.21
N ASP A 103 3.92 9.37 5.40
CA ASP A 103 5.16 9.22 6.17
C ASP A 103 6.34 9.91 5.48
N ALA A 104 6.51 9.70 4.18
CA ALA A 104 7.56 10.37 3.40
C ALA A 104 7.42 11.90 3.43
N LEU A 105 6.19 12.40 3.31
CA LEU A 105 5.91 13.84 3.33
C LEU A 105 6.20 14.53 4.67
N LYS A 106 6.50 13.80 5.76
CA LYS A 106 6.94 14.40 7.02
C LYS A 106 8.32 15.05 6.90
N ASN A 107 9.20 14.49 6.06
CA ASN A 107 10.60 14.89 5.95
C ASN A 107 11.04 15.19 4.51
N HIS A 108 10.20 14.90 3.52
CA HIS A 108 10.48 15.09 2.10
C HIS A 108 9.39 15.91 1.42
N SER A 109 9.76 16.56 0.31
CA SER A 109 8.82 17.38 -0.44
C SER A 109 7.95 16.53 -1.36
N ALA A 110 6.77 17.03 -1.72
CA ALA A 110 5.95 16.40 -2.75
C ALA A 110 6.67 16.32 -4.11
N ALA A 111 7.67 17.17 -4.35
CA ALA A 111 8.49 17.09 -5.56
C ALA A 111 9.40 15.85 -5.55
N ASP A 112 9.94 15.47 -4.39
CA ASP A 112 10.78 14.27 -4.24
C ASP A 112 9.99 13.01 -4.60
N LEU A 113 8.72 12.93 -4.16
CA LEU A 113 7.84 11.80 -4.39
C LEU A 113 7.48 11.60 -5.88
N LYS A 114 7.50 12.65 -6.71
CA LYS A 114 7.20 12.53 -8.15
C LYS A 114 8.21 11.70 -8.93
N THR A 115 9.40 11.52 -8.37
CA THR A 115 10.49 10.76 -8.98
C THR A 115 10.98 9.63 -8.07
N ALA A 116 10.16 9.30 -7.07
CA ALA A 116 10.38 8.17 -6.19
C ALA A 116 9.66 6.93 -6.74
N GLU A 117 10.07 5.77 -6.26
CA GLU A 117 9.49 4.47 -6.58
C GLU A 117 8.68 3.99 -5.38
N LEU A 118 7.54 3.34 -5.62
CA LEU A 118 6.77 2.67 -4.57
C LEU A 118 6.95 1.17 -4.70
N TYR A 119 7.40 0.53 -3.64
CA TYR A 119 7.44 -0.93 -3.51
C TYR A 119 6.27 -1.36 -2.64
N LEU A 120 5.45 -2.25 -3.18
CA LEU A 120 4.27 -2.78 -2.51
C LEU A 120 4.44 -4.29 -2.30
N TRP A 121 4.46 -4.72 -1.04
CA TRP A 121 4.37 -6.12 -0.68
C TRP A 121 2.97 -6.45 -0.19
N GLY A 122 2.41 -7.57 -0.63
CA GLY A 122 1.06 -8.00 -0.28
C GLY A 122 0.10 -7.87 -1.45
N HIS A 123 -1.08 -7.30 -1.22
CA HIS A 123 -2.13 -7.21 -2.22
C HIS A 123 -2.26 -5.80 -2.82
N TRP A 124 -2.44 -5.76 -4.14
CA TRP A 124 -2.57 -4.55 -4.96
C TRP A 124 -3.96 -3.88 -4.87
N TRP A 125 -4.93 -4.55 -4.25
CA TRP A 125 -6.31 -4.07 -4.08
C TRP A 125 -6.70 -4.16 -2.61
N ALA A 126 -5.84 -3.62 -1.76
CA ALA A 126 -6.11 -3.45 -0.34
C ALA A 126 -7.25 -2.50 -0.06
#